data_AF-A0A346CL45-F1
#
_entry.id   AF-A0A346CL45-F1
#
_cell.length_a   1.000
_cell.length_b   1.000
_cell.length_c   1.000
_cell.angle_alpha   90.00
_cell.angle_beta   90.00
_cell.angle_gamma   90.00
#
_symmetry.space_group_name_H-M   'P 1'
#
loop_
_entity.id
_entity.type
_entity.pdbx_description
1 polymer ?
#
loop_
_entity_poly.entity_id
_entity_poly.type
_entity_poly.pdbx_seq_one_letter_code
_entity_poly.pdbx_strand_id
1 'polypeptide(L)'
;MQLFFPQKMIHSVGFIAPLNKPADNNAIRIAKNHNLSLEGHYSRRLTEPLCQSADLILVMENHHIQKLYQQFPQTRGKVMLFG
;
A
#
# COMPACT_ATOMS: atom_id res chain seq x y z
N MET A 1 5.81 6.57 -6.62
CA MET A 1 4.63 6.74 -7.49
C MET A 1 3.95 8.11 -7.35
N GLN A 2 3.69 8.62 -6.14
CA GLN A 2 3.04 9.94 -5.95
C GLN A 2 3.73 11.08 -6.70
N LEU A 3 5.07 11.14 -6.66
CA LEU A 3 5.85 12.13 -7.41
C LEU A 3 5.70 12.04 -8.94
N PHE A 4 5.47 10.83 -9.46
CA PHE A 4 5.37 10.56 -10.90
C PHE A 4 3.94 10.71 -11.43
N PHE A 5 2.94 10.55 -10.56
CA PHE A 5 1.52 10.62 -10.90
C PHE A 5 0.76 11.52 -9.93
N PRO A 6 1.01 12.84 -9.93
CA PRO A 6 0.47 13.77 -8.93
C PRO A 6 -1.06 13.89 -8.97
N GLN A 7 -1.69 13.54 -10.10
CA GLN A 7 -3.14 13.56 -10.27
C GLN A 7 -3.82 12.25 -9.83
N LYS A 8 -3.05 11.21 -9.48
CA LYS A 8 -3.62 9.92 -9.04
C LYS A 8 -3.68 9.86 -7.51
N MET A 9 -4.79 9.36 -7.01
CA MET A 9 -4.95 9.06 -5.58
C MET A 9 -4.17 7.79 -5.25
N ILE A 10 -3.07 7.93 -4.50
CA ILE A 10 -2.18 6.82 -4.16
C ILE A 10 -2.07 6.73 -2.65
N HIS A 11 -2.35 5.54 -2.13
CA HIS A 11 -2.31 5.27 -0.71
C HIS A 11 -1.73 3.88 -0.41
N SER A 12 -1.18 3.71 0.80
CA SER A 12 -0.60 2.46 1.30
C SER A 12 -1.43 1.83 2.41
N VAL A 13 -1.54 0.51 2.45
CA VAL A 13 -2.31 -0.29 3.44
C VAL A 13 -1.57 -1.58 3.76
N GLY A 14 -1.84 -2.18 4.91
CA GLY A 14 -1.31 -3.51 5.27
C GLY A 14 -2.37 -4.47 5.79
N PHE A 15 -2.15 -5.78 5.61
CA PHE A 15 -3.05 -6.82 6.11
C PHE A 15 -3.09 -6.90 7.64
N ILE A 16 -1.92 -6.78 8.27
CA ILE A 16 -1.70 -6.86 9.71
C ILE A 16 -0.98 -5.58 10.19
N ALA A 17 -1.38 -4.44 9.64
CA ALA A 17 -0.79 -3.17 10.03
C ALA A 17 -1.25 -2.81 11.45
N PRO A 18 -0.34 -2.49 12.39
CA PRO A 18 -0.73 -1.77 13.59
C PRO A 18 -1.39 -0.46 13.15
N LEU A 19 -2.47 -0.05 13.80
CA LEU A 19 -3.14 1.19 13.41
C LEU A 19 -2.30 2.38 13.85
N ASN A 20 -2.15 3.36 12.96
CA ASN A 20 -1.59 4.67 13.24
C ASN A 20 -0.11 4.69 13.71
N LYS A 21 0.73 3.78 13.20
CA LYS A 21 2.19 3.88 13.39
C LYS A 21 2.85 4.66 12.25
N PRO A 22 3.88 5.46 12.56
CA PRO A 22 4.71 6.08 11.52
C PRO A 22 5.45 5.03 10.70
N ALA A 23 6.05 5.46 9.58
CA ALA A 23 6.94 4.62 8.80
C ALA A 23 8.12 4.13 9.65
N ASP A 24 8.65 2.95 9.31
CA ASP A 24 9.81 2.38 10.00
C ASP A 24 11.03 3.32 9.93
N ASN A 25 11.79 3.43 11.02
CA ASN A 25 12.93 4.34 11.10
C ASN A 25 14.00 4.06 10.02
N ASN A 26 14.22 2.79 9.65
CA ASN A 26 15.14 2.46 8.57
C ASN A 26 14.56 2.87 7.22
N ALA A 27 13.26 2.67 7.00
CA ALA A 27 12.59 3.10 5.77
C ALA A 27 12.67 4.63 5.60
N ILE A 28 12.43 5.40 6.67
CA ILE A 28 12.58 6.87 6.67
C ILE A 28 14.02 7.26 6.34
N ARG A 29 15.00 6.63 7.00
CA ARG A 29 16.42 6.92 6.77
C ARG A 29 16.83 6.66 5.33
N ILE A 30 16.46 5.51 4.77
CA ILE A 30 16.78 5.14 3.39
C ILE A 30 16.09 6.10 2.42
N ALA A 31 14.80 6.38 2.61
CA ALA A 31 14.06 7.31 1.76
C ALA A 31 14.69 8.70 1.74
N LYS A 32 15.09 9.22 2.91
CA LYS A 32 15.77 10.51 3.02
C LYS A 32 17.08 10.56 2.25
N ASN A 33 17.87 9.48 2.25
CA ASN A 33 19.10 9.39 1.47
C ASN A 33 18.85 9.49 -0.05
N HIS A 34 17.63 9.17 -0.50
CA HIS A 34 17.19 9.29 -1.88
C HIS A 34 16.30 10.52 -2.14
N ASN A 35 16.37 11.54 -1.26
CA ASN A 35 15.55 12.76 -1.33
C ASN A 35 14.03 12.52 -1.38
N LEU A 36 13.57 11.41 -0.78
CA LEU A 36 12.17 11.07 -0.64
C LEU A 36 11.72 11.25 0.81
N SER A 37 10.62 11.96 1.04
CA SER A 37 10.00 12.07 2.36
C SER A 37 8.93 11.00 2.55
N LEU A 38 8.92 10.38 3.73
CA LEU A 38 7.83 9.52 4.22
C LEU A 38 7.06 10.18 5.38
N GLU A 39 7.25 11.48 5.57
CA GLU A 39 6.55 12.26 6.59
C GLU A 39 5.04 12.23 6.36
N GLY A 40 4.26 12.16 7.44
CA GLY A 40 2.80 12.01 7.38
C GLY A 40 2.32 10.60 7.01
N HIS A 41 3.21 9.63 6.78
CA HIS A 41 2.81 8.24 6.63
C HIS A 41 2.32 7.69 7.97
N TYR A 42 1.11 7.13 7.95
CA TYR A 42 0.57 6.34 9.04
C TYR A 42 0.05 5.00 8.52
N SER A 43 0.42 3.95 9.22
CA SER A 43 -0.03 2.60 8.91
C SER A 43 -1.53 2.47 9.12
N ARG A 44 -2.19 1.88 8.14
CA ARG A 44 -3.63 1.64 8.13
C ARG A 44 -3.92 0.22 7.66
N ARG A 45 -4.95 -0.38 8.25
CA ARG A 45 -5.35 -1.74 7.92
C ARG A 45 -6.12 -1.74 6.61
N LEU A 46 -5.87 -2.75 5.78
CA LEU A 46 -6.67 -3.03 4.60
C LEU A 46 -8.11 -3.34 5.04
N THR A 47 -9.09 -2.70 4.39
CA THR A 47 -10.52 -2.90 4.63
C THR A 47 -11.26 -3.05 3.31
N GLU A 48 -12.45 -3.63 3.35
CA GLU A 48 -13.28 -3.80 2.17
C GLU A 48 -13.62 -2.49 1.45
N PRO A 49 -14.00 -1.38 2.12
CA PRO A 49 -14.22 -0.10 1.44
C PRO A 49 -13.00 0.41 0.68
N LEU A 50 -11.79 0.21 1.22
CA LEU A 50 -10.54 0.57 0.54
C LEU A 50 -10.28 -0.32 -0.68
N CYS A 51 -10.58 -1.61 -0.58
CA CYS A 51 -10.52 -2.54 -1.71
C CYS A 51 -11.51 -2.15 -2.80
N GLN A 52 -12.72 -1.71 -2.45
CA GLN A 52 -13.75 -1.32 -3.42
C GLN A 52 -13.39 -0.01 -4.13
N SER A 53 -12.90 1.00 -3.41
CA SER A 53 -12.57 2.31 -3.98
C SER A 53 -11.28 2.33 -4.81
N ALA A 54 -10.40 1.34 -4.67
CA ALA A 54 -9.18 1.24 -5.45
C ALA A 54 -9.44 0.68 -6.85
N ASP A 55 -9.03 1.41 -7.89
CA ASP A 55 -9.03 0.91 -9.28
C ASP A 55 -7.92 -0.11 -9.55
N LEU A 56 -6.79 0.01 -8.82
CA LEU A 56 -5.62 -0.86 -8.92
C LEU A 56 -5.02 -1.08 -7.53
N ILE A 57 -4.73 -2.34 -7.21
CA ILE A 57 -4.07 -2.76 -5.97
C ILE A 57 -2.73 -3.40 -6.33
N LEU A 58 -1.65 -2.86 -5.77
CA LEU A 58 -0.30 -3.38 -5.98
C LEU A 58 0.21 -4.03 -4.69
N VAL A 59 0.73 -5.25 -4.81
CA VAL A 59 1.31 -6.00 -3.68
C VAL A 59 2.77 -6.36 -3.95
N MET A 60 3.54 -6.54 -2.88
CA MET A 60 4.97 -6.81 -2.99
C MET A 60 5.30 -8.29 -3.27
N GLU A 61 4.38 -9.22 -3.02
CA GLU A 61 4.67 -10.66 -3.14
C GLU A 61 3.43 -11.46 -3.59
N ASN A 62 3.66 -12.59 -4.27
CA ASN A 62 2.58 -13.46 -4.77
C ASN A 62 1.65 -13.97 -3.66
N HIS A 63 2.20 -14.25 -2.48
CA HIS A 63 1.41 -14.74 -1.35
C HIS A 63 0.40 -13.68 -0.87
N HIS A 64 0.68 -12.38 -1.05
CA HIS A 64 -0.26 -11.30 -0.76
C HIS A 64 -1.44 -11.29 -1.74
N ILE A 65 -1.24 -11.66 -3.00
CA ILE A 65 -2.33 -11.80 -3.98
C ILE A 65 -3.32 -12.86 -3.50
N GLN A 66 -2.79 -14.03 -3.11
CA GLN A 66 -3.63 -15.13 -2.61
C GLN A 66 -4.41 -14.72 -1.35
N LYS A 67 -3.74 -14.02 -0.42
CA LYS A 67 -4.38 -13.50 0.80
C LYS A 67 -5.48 -12.48 0.50
N LEU A 68 -5.26 -11.57 -0.46
CA LEU A 68 -6.28 -10.64 -0.95
C LEU A 68 -7.47 -11.38 -1.55
N TYR A 69 -7.25 -12.40 -2.39
CA TYR A 69 -8.33 -13.14 -3.02
C TYR A 69 -9.14 -13.99 -2.03
N GLN A 70 -8.52 -14.44 -0.94
CA GLN A 70 -9.21 -15.16 0.13
C GLN A 70 -10.05 -14.22 1.01
N GLN A 71 -9.52 -13.05 1.37
CA GLN A 71 -10.19 -12.12 2.29
C GLN A 71 -11.14 -11.13 1.59
N PHE A 72 -10.82 -10.73 0.36
CA PHE A 72 -11.53 -9.75 -0.45
C PHE A 72 -11.66 -10.25 -1.90
N PRO A 73 -12.50 -11.25 -2.18
CA PRO A 73 -12.65 -11.85 -3.52
C PRO A 73 -12.96 -10.84 -4.64
N GLN A 74 -13.61 -9.72 -4.31
CA GLN A 74 -13.92 -8.59 -5.21
C GLN A 74 -12.67 -7.88 -5.78
N THR A 75 -11.50 -8.16 -5.25
CA THR A 75 -10.23 -7.58 -5.74
C THR A 75 -9.64 -8.36 -6.92
N ARG A 76 -10.21 -9.52 -7.25
CA ARG A 76 -9.80 -10.29 -8.45
C ARG A 76 -9.91 -9.44 -9.71
N GLY A 77 -8.87 -9.48 -10.53
CA GLY A 77 -8.79 -8.71 -11.78
C GLY A 77 -8.19 -7.30 -11.65
N LYS A 78 -8.02 -6.79 -10.41
CA LYS A 78 -7.36 -5.49 -10.17
C LYS A 78 -6.18 -5.53 -9.20
N VAL A 79 -5.69 -6.74 -8.88
CA VAL A 79 -4.49 -6.95 -8.07
C VAL A 79 -3.33 -7.37 -8.96
N MET A 80 -2.18 -6.68 -8.83
CA MET A 80 -0.96 -6.99 -9.57
C MET A 80 0.26 -6.91 -8.63
N LEU A 81 1.38 -7.53 -9.03
CA LEU A 81 2.65 -7.37 -8.34
C LEU A 81 3.24 -5.98 -8.58
N PHE A 82 3.85 -5.43 -7.55
CA PHE A 82 4.68 -4.24 -7.62
C PHE A 82 6.07 -4.64 -8.10
N GLY A 83 6.17 -4.99 -9.39
CA GLY A 83 7.41 -5.43 -10.04
C GLY A 83 7.97 -6.72 -9.44
#